data_AF-A0A3S4I2F6-F1
#
_entry.id   AF-A0A3S4I2F6-F1
#
_cell.length_a   1.000
_cell.length_b   1.000
_cell.length_c   1.000
_cell.angle_alpha   90.00
_cell.angle_beta   90.00
_cell.angle_gamma   90.00
#
_symmetry.space_group_name_H-M   'P 1'
#
loop_
_entity.id
_entity.type
_entity.pdbx_description
1 polymer ?
#
loop_
_entity_poly.entity_id
_entity_poly.type
_entity_poly.pdbx_seq_one_letter_code
_entity_poly.pdbx_strand_id
1 'polypeptide(L)'
;MPAWSWSACVNLALPLALLALTSQFLPGMAVLRASGYDLPARSPVTALGLASVLTAPLGGHGVTLAAIIAAICTGPESHPDRRRRYVAGLFCGLLYIVLGLMGGALAAWVLLLPKALVVAAAGLALFGTLASSLGAALADGEHREAALLTFVVAASGVSIAGLGAPLWAMLAGGCCAGC
;
A
#
# COMPACT_ATOMS: atom_id res chain seq x y z
N MET A 1 -15.82 9.34 -16.65
CA MET A 1 -14.80 9.36 -17.72
C MET A 1 -13.45 9.69 -17.09
N PRO A 2 -12.36 8.99 -17.43
CA PRO A 2 -11.02 9.36 -16.98
C PRO A 2 -10.70 10.77 -17.50
N ALA A 3 -10.23 11.64 -16.61
CA ALA A 3 -9.83 13.00 -16.93
C ALA A 3 -8.44 13.25 -16.37
N TRP A 4 -7.58 13.85 -17.18
CA TRP A 4 -6.25 14.24 -16.72
C TRP A 4 -6.34 15.37 -15.71
N SER A 5 -5.59 15.26 -14.61
CA SER A 5 -5.53 16.30 -13.58
C SER A 5 -4.13 16.42 -13.02
N TRP A 6 -3.50 17.56 -13.27
CA TRP A 6 -2.19 17.87 -12.71
C TRP A 6 -2.23 17.90 -11.18
N SER A 7 -3.30 18.43 -10.60
CA SER A 7 -3.46 18.46 -9.15
C SER A 7 -3.55 17.06 -8.56
N ALA A 8 -4.26 16.12 -9.21
CA ALA A 8 -4.33 14.72 -8.76
C ALA A 8 -2.98 13.99 -8.92
N CYS A 9 -2.21 14.27 -9.97
CA CYS A 9 -0.87 13.72 -10.14
C CYS A 9 0.06 14.11 -8.97
N VAL A 10 0.09 15.39 -8.61
CA VAL A 10 0.97 15.87 -7.54
C VAL A 10 0.45 15.47 -6.16
N ASN A 11 -0.86 15.53 -5.92
CA ASN A 11 -1.44 15.30 -4.59
C ASN A 11 -1.65 13.84 -4.23
N LEU A 12 -1.88 12.97 -5.23
CA LEU A 12 -2.24 11.58 -4.99
C LEU A 12 -1.21 10.64 -5.62
N ALA A 13 -0.93 10.79 -6.92
CA ALA A 13 -0.10 9.83 -7.61
C ALA A 13 1.34 9.81 -7.06
N LEU A 14 1.93 10.98 -6.79
CA LEU A 14 3.30 11.06 -6.29
C LEU A 14 3.44 10.51 -4.85
N PRO A 15 2.61 10.91 -3.86
CA PRO A 15 2.63 10.30 -2.53
C PRO A 15 2.34 8.79 -2.54
N LEU A 16 1.35 8.34 -3.32
CA LEU A 16 1.01 6.91 -3.43
C LEU A 16 2.14 6.10 -4.09
N ALA A 17 2.82 6.66 -5.09
CA ALA A 17 3.96 6.00 -5.74
C ALA A 17 5.13 5.85 -4.76
N LEU A 18 5.45 6.89 -3.99
CA LEU A 18 6.49 6.82 -2.95
C LEU A 18 6.12 5.79 -1.88
N LEU A 19 4.88 5.82 -1.38
CA LEU A 19 4.38 4.84 -0.42
C LEU A 19 4.46 3.40 -0.97
N ALA A 20 4.09 3.19 -2.23
CA ALA A 20 4.20 1.89 -2.87
C ALA A 20 5.66 1.42 -2.95
N LEU A 21 6.58 2.31 -3.35
CA LEU A 21 7.99 1.96 -3.47
C LEU A 21 8.61 1.59 -2.11
N THR A 22 8.32 2.37 -1.08
CA THR A 22 8.91 2.19 0.25
C THR A 22 8.24 1.07 1.06
N SER A 23 6.91 0.99 1.06
CA SER A 23 6.18 0.05 1.93
C SER A 23 5.88 -1.30 1.27
N GLN A 24 5.87 -1.37 -0.07
CA GLN A 24 5.44 -2.57 -0.79
C GLN A 24 6.57 -3.18 -1.62
N PHE A 25 7.20 -2.40 -2.51
CA PHE A 25 8.27 -2.92 -3.37
C PHE A 25 9.53 -3.29 -2.59
N LEU A 26 10.02 -2.41 -1.71
CA LEU A 26 11.25 -2.68 -0.98
C LEU A 26 11.13 -3.91 -0.05
N PRO A 27 10.12 -4.01 0.84
CA PRO A 27 9.94 -5.21 1.68
C PRO A 27 9.61 -6.45 0.86
N GLY A 28 8.78 -6.31 -0.18
CA GLY A 28 8.42 -7.43 -1.05
C GLY A 28 9.63 -8.01 -1.79
N MET A 29 10.52 -7.16 -2.28
CA MET A 29 11.80 -7.60 -2.89
C MET A 29 12.71 -8.27 -1.86
N ALA A 30 12.78 -7.75 -0.63
CA ALA A 30 13.54 -8.37 0.45
C ALA A 30 13.02 -9.78 0.78
N VAL A 31 11.69 -9.95 0.83
CA VAL A 31 11.03 -11.25 1.02
C VAL A 31 11.35 -12.22 -0.11
N LEU A 32 11.27 -11.78 -1.37
CA LEU A 32 11.62 -12.61 -2.53
C LEU A 32 13.07 -13.09 -2.45
N ARG A 33 14.01 -12.18 -2.16
CA ARG A 33 15.44 -12.50 -2.00
C ARG A 33 15.70 -13.44 -0.82
N ALA A 34 15.08 -13.20 0.33
CA ALA A 34 15.18 -14.09 1.50
C ALA A 34 14.61 -15.48 1.22
N SER A 35 13.59 -15.55 0.36
CA SER A 35 13.02 -16.80 -0.16
C SER A 35 13.85 -17.41 -1.31
N GLY A 36 15.04 -16.85 -1.58
CA GLY A 36 16.04 -17.26 -2.57
C GLY A 36 15.76 -16.83 -4.01
N TYR A 37 14.72 -16.03 -4.28
CA TYR A 37 14.33 -15.60 -5.62
C TYR A 37 15.09 -14.32 -5.93
N ASP A 38 16.21 -14.46 -6.63
CA ASP A 38 17.03 -13.32 -7.01
C ASP A 38 16.55 -12.77 -8.36
N LEU A 39 15.81 -11.66 -8.30
CA LEU A 39 15.28 -10.97 -9.45
C LEU A 39 15.76 -9.51 -9.40
N PRO A 40 16.16 -8.92 -10.54
CA PRO A 40 16.47 -7.50 -10.58
C PRO A 40 15.19 -6.70 -10.32
N ALA A 41 15.25 -5.72 -9.40
CA ALA A 41 14.07 -4.93 -8.98
C ALA A 41 13.34 -4.26 -10.15
N ARG A 42 14.05 -3.93 -11.23
CA ARG A 42 13.47 -3.37 -12.47
C ARG A 42 12.36 -4.26 -13.05
N SER A 43 12.51 -5.58 -12.98
CA SER A 43 11.55 -6.51 -13.56
C SER A 43 10.15 -6.40 -12.91
N PRO A 44 9.96 -6.65 -11.61
CA PRO A 44 8.65 -6.52 -10.97
C PRO A 44 8.12 -5.08 -10.98
N VAL A 45 8.98 -4.07 -10.82
CA VAL A 45 8.54 -2.66 -10.85
C VAL A 45 7.94 -2.30 -12.21
N THR A 46 8.58 -2.69 -13.31
CA THR A 46 8.07 -2.40 -14.66
C THR A 46 6.81 -3.20 -14.99
N ALA A 47 6.77 -4.50 -14.65
CA ALA A 47 5.61 -5.34 -14.89
C ALA A 47 4.36 -4.84 -14.14
N LEU A 48 4.51 -4.50 -12.86
CA LEU A 48 3.39 -4.01 -12.05
C LEU A 48 3.01 -2.56 -12.39
N GLY A 49 3.97 -1.74 -12.82
CA GLY A 49 3.69 -0.42 -13.40
C GLY A 49 2.84 -0.51 -14.67
N LEU A 50 3.19 -1.42 -15.59
CA LEU A 50 2.37 -1.68 -16.78
C LEU A 50 0.98 -2.21 -16.41
N ALA A 51 0.90 -3.15 -15.46
CA ALA A 51 -0.39 -3.63 -14.95
C ALA A 51 -1.23 -2.50 -14.36
N SER A 52 -0.62 -1.54 -13.66
CA SER A 52 -1.30 -0.35 -13.14
C SER A 52 -1.88 0.51 -14.26
N VAL A 53 -1.12 0.74 -15.34
CA VAL A 53 -1.59 1.51 -16.50
C VAL A 53 -2.75 0.78 -17.20
N LEU A 54 -2.65 -0.54 -17.37
CA LEU A 54 -3.69 -1.34 -18.01
C LEU A 54 -4.99 -1.41 -17.18
N THR A 55 -4.87 -1.38 -15.86
CA THR A 55 -6.03 -1.44 -14.94
C THR A 55 -6.61 -0.07 -14.61
N ALA A 56 -5.87 1.03 -14.82
CA ALA A 56 -6.34 2.40 -14.60
C ALA A 56 -7.70 2.74 -15.26
N PRO A 57 -7.97 2.42 -16.55
CA PRO A 57 -9.27 2.72 -17.15
C PRO A 57 -10.44 1.95 -16.54
N LEU A 58 -10.17 0.83 -15.85
CA LEU A 58 -11.15 0.05 -15.10
C LEU A 58 -11.36 0.55 -13.66
N GLY A 59 -10.74 1.68 -13.30
CA GLY A 59 -10.77 2.23 -11.94
C GLY A 59 -9.66 1.69 -11.03
N GLY A 60 -8.63 1.04 -11.58
CA GLY A 60 -7.47 0.60 -10.81
C GLY A 60 -6.68 1.78 -10.23
N HIS A 61 -6.34 1.71 -8.94
CA HIS A 61 -5.58 2.75 -8.22
C HIS A 61 -4.07 2.47 -8.13
N GLY A 62 -3.62 1.35 -8.70
CA GLY A 62 -2.22 0.91 -8.68
C GLY A 62 -2.08 -0.56 -8.32
N VAL A 63 -1.08 -1.21 -8.92
CA VAL A 63 -0.72 -2.60 -8.66
C VAL A 63 0.71 -2.61 -8.13
N THR A 64 0.90 -3.21 -6.96
CA THR A 64 2.19 -3.24 -6.25
C THR A 64 2.49 -4.65 -5.77
N LEU A 65 3.72 -4.88 -5.28
CA LEU A 65 4.06 -6.15 -4.64
C LEU A 65 3.32 -6.23 -3.30
N ALA A 66 2.60 -7.31 -3.03
CA ALA A 66 1.97 -7.50 -1.71
C ALA A 66 2.98 -8.18 -0.79
N ALA A 67 3.80 -7.43 -0.04
CA ALA A 67 4.95 -7.98 0.69
C ALA A 67 4.57 -9.10 1.69
N ILE A 68 3.49 -8.90 2.45
CA ILE A 68 2.99 -9.88 3.43
C ILE A 68 2.50 -11.15 2.72
N ILE A 69 1.70 -10.98 1.66
CA ILE A 69 1.18 -12.10 0.88
C ILE A 69 2.33 -12.85 0.19
N ALA A 70 3.33 -12.11 -0.31
CA ALA A 70 4.52 -12.71 -0.91
C ALA A 70 5.23 -13.61 0.09
N ALA A 71 5.39 -13.20 1.36
CA ALA A 71 6.04 -14.02 2.38
C ALA A 71 5.30 -15.34 2.65
N ILE A 72 3.96 -15.29 2.63
CA ILE A 72 3.11 -16.49 2.77
C ILE A 72 3.26 -17.38 1.53
N CYS A 73 3.09 -16.80 0.34
CA CYS A 73 3.12 -17.54 -0.93
C CYS A 73 4.50 -18.11 -1.29
N THR A 74 5.59 -17.51 -0.81
CA THR A 74 6.95 -18.04 -1.05
C THR A 74 7.42 -19.01 0.02
N GLY A 75 6.64 -19.21 1.09
CA GLY A 75 6.95 -20.15 2.16
C GLY A 75 6.94 -21.61 1.72
N PRO A 76 7.63 -22.52 2.44
CA PRO A 76 7.67 -23.94 2.13
C PRO A 76 6.29 -24.63 2.18
N GLU A 77 5.38 -24.12 3.01
CA GLU A 77 3.99 -24.58 3.13
C GLU A 77 3.19 -24.42 1.83
N SER A 78 3.57 -23.47 0.97
CA SER A 78 2.84 -23.22 -0.28
C SER A 78 3.06 -24.33 -1.30
N HIS A 79 4.28 -24.87 -1.39
CA HIS A 79 4.63 -26.03 -2.22
C HIS A 79 6.05 -26.52 -1.89
N PRO A 80 6.32 -27.85 -1.85
CA PRO A 80 7.66 -28.40 -1.63
C PRO A 80 8.67 -27.94 -2.71
N ASP A 81 8.29 -28.08 -3.98
CA ASP A 81 9.06 -27.52 -5.11
C ASP A 81 8.92 -25.99 -5.16
N ARG A 82 10.03 -25.32 -4.91
CA ARG A 82 10.18 -23.87 -4.94
C ARG A 82 9.77 -23.23 -6.27
N ARG A 83 9.93 -23.93 -7.40
CA ARG A 83 9.54 -23.41 -8.73
C ARG A 83 8.03 -23.41 -8.94
N ARG A 84 7.26 -24.06 -8.07
CA ARG A 84 5.80 -24.18 -8.16
C ARG A 84 5.04 -23.39 -7.10
N ARG A 85 5.73 -22.70 -6.20
CA ARG A 85 5.11 -21.88 -5.14
C ARG A 85 4.24 -20.73 -5.68
N TYR A 86 4.44 -20.31 -6.93
CA TYR A 86 3.58 -19.31 -7.59
C TYR A 86 2.10 -19.72 -7.66
N VAL A 87 1.79 -21.02 -7.56
CA VAL A 87 0.42 -21.54 -7.56
C VAL A 87 -0.40 -20.97 -6.40
N ALA A 88 0.21 -20.78 -5.23
CA ALA A 88 -0.47 -20.13 -4.10
C ALA A 88 -0.89 -18.69 -4.44
N GLY A 89 0.00 -17.94 -5.11
CA GLY A 89 -0.31 -16.60 -5.62
C GLY A 89 -1.39 -16.60 -6.70
N LEU A 90 -1.41 -17.60 -7.58
CA LEU A 90 -2.42 -17.75 -8.62
C LEU A 90 -3.82 -17.96 -8.03
N PHE A 91 -3.96 -18.86 -7.05
CA PHE A 91 -5.23 -19.07 -6.36
C PHE A 91 -5.66 -17.85 -5.54
N CYS A 92 -4.72 -17.17 -4.86
CA CYS A 92 -5.02 -15.91 -4.18
C CYS A 92 -5.59 -14.87 -5.15
N GLY A 93 -4.96 -14.69 -6.32
CA GLY A 93 -5.44 -13.79 -7.37
C GLY A 93 -6.81 -14.18 -7.91
N LEU A 94 -7.04 -15.48 -8.18
CA LEU A 94 -8.33 -15.98 -8.65
C LEU A 94 -9.45 -15.70 -7.64
N LEU A 95 -9.20 -15.96 -6.35
CA LEU A 95 -10.16 -15.68 -5.28
C LEU A 95 -10.45 -14.19 -5.17
N TYR A 96 -9.42 -13.33 -5.31
CA TYR A 96 -9.61 -11.87 -5.33
C TYR A 96 -10.40 -11.39 -6.55
N ILE A 97 -10.23 -12.02 -7.72
CA ILE A 97 -11.06 -11.72 -8.90
C ILE A 97 -12.52 -12.09 -8.62
N VAL A 98 -12.79 -13.29 -8.10
CA VAL A 98 -14.15 -13.71 -7.74
C VAL A 98 -14.77 -12.75 -6.73
N LEU A 99 -14.03 -12.39 -5.69
CA LEU A 99 -14.50 -11.43 -4.68
C LEU A 99 -14.72 -10.03 -5.28
N GLY A 100 -13.85 -9.59 -6.18
CA GLY A 100 -13.95 -8.32 -6.89
C GLY A 100 -15.19 -8.24 -7.80
N LEU A 101 -15.55 -9.35 -8.46
CA LEU A 101 -16.79 -9.45 -9.23
C LEU A 101 -18.03 -9.30 -8.33
N MET A 102 -17.93 -9.70 -7.06
CA MET A 102 -18.97 -9.48 -6.05
C MET A 102 -18.92 -8.09 -5.40
N GLY A 103 -17.97 -7.22 -5.80
CA GLY A 103 -17.72 -5.93 -5.17
C GLY A 103 -18.94 -5.01 -5.12
N GLY A 104 -19.75 -4.98 -6.17
CA GLY A 104 -21.00 -4.20 -6.19
C GLY A 104 -22.04 -4.70 -5.18
N ALA A 105 -22.16 -6.02 -5.02
CA ALA A 105 -23.04 -6.61 -4.00
C ALA A 105 -22.52 -6.27 -2.61
N LEU A 106 -21.22 -6.49 -2.35
CA LEU A 106 -20.58 -6.16 -1.07
C LEU A 106 -20.76 -4.68 -0.70
N ALA A 107 -20.59 -3.77 -1.67
CA ALA A 107 -20.83 -2.35 -1.47
C ALA A 107 -22.30 -2.05 -1.12
N ALA A 108 -23.26 -2.69 -1.79
CA ALA A 108 -24.68 -2.54 -1.48
C ALA A 108 -25.01 -3.02 -0.04
N TRP A 109 -24.41 -4.13 0.40
CA TRP A 109 -24.54 -4.60 1.78
C TRP A 109 -24.01 -3.58 2.80
N VAL A 110 -22.86 -2.96 2.54
CA VAL A 110 -22.30 -1.92 3.43
C VAL A 110 -23.21 -0.69 3.49
N LEU A 111 -23.85 -0.31 2.38
CA LEU A 111 -24.79 0.82 2.33
C LEU A 111 -26.08 0.59 3.11
N LEU A 112 -26.43 -0.66 3.44
CA LEU A 112 -27.57 -0.99 4.30
C LEU A 112 -27.26 -0.81 5.79
N LEU A 113 -25.99 -0.75 6.18
CA LEU A 113 -25.58 -0.60 7.57
C LEU A 113 -25.66 0.87 8.02
N PRO A 114 -25.97 1.16 9.30
CA PRO A 114 -25.87 2.51 9.84
C PRO A 114 -24.45 3.07 9.66
N LYS A 115 -24.34 4.31 9.16
CA LYS A 115 -23.04 4.96 8.90
C LYS A 115 -22.10 4.91 10.10
N ALA A 116 -22.63 5.06 11.32
CA ALA A 116 -21.86 4.99 12.55
C ALA A 116 -21.18 3.63 12.74
N LEU A 117 -21.85 2.52 12.41
CA LEU A 117 -21.30 1.17 12.53
C LEU A 117 -20.17 0.94 11.52
N VAL A 118 -20.35 1.41 10.28
CA VAL A 118 -19.32 1.28 9.23
C VAL A 118 -18.04 2.04 9.62
N VAL A 119 -18.18 3.29 10.07
CA VAL A 119 -17.03 4.10 10.48
C VAL A 119 -16.36 3.52 11.73
N ALA A 120 -17.12 3.08 12.73
CA ALA A 120 -16.56 2.46 13.92
C ALA A 120 -15.83 1.15 13.62
N ALA A 121 -16.41 0.28 12.79
CA ALA A 121 -15.79 -0.98 12.39
C ALA A 121 -14.51 -0.74 11.57
N ALA A 122 -14.53 0.20 10.63
CA ALA A 122 -13.35 0.58 9.85
C ALA A 122 -12.24 1.15 10.74
N GLY A 123 -12.58 2.03 11.69
CA GLY A 123 -11.63 2.59 12.66
C GLY A 123 -11.02 1.52 13.56
N LEU A 124 -11.84 0.61 14.09
CA LEU A 124 -11.38 -0.48 14.96
C LEU A 124 -10.48 -1.47 14.20
N ALA A 125 -10.82 -1.78 12.94
CA ALA A 125 -10.01 -2.63 12.08
C ALA A 125 -8.61 -2.03 11.80
N LEU A 126 -8.52 -0.70 11.70
CA LEU A 126 -7.26 0.02 11.48
C LEU A 126 -6.47 0.28 12.76
N PHE A 127 -7.09 0.20 13.93
CA PHE A 127 -6.47 0.60 15.20
C PHE A 127 -5.21 -0.21 15.52
N GLY A 128 -5.24 -1.53 15.31
CA GLY A 128 -4.08 -2.40 15.52
C GLY A 128 -2.92 -2.12 14.55
N THR A 129 -3.24 -1.84 13.29
CA THR A 129 -2.24 -1.44 12.28
C THR A 129 -1.63 -0.10 12.62
N LEU A 130 -2.44 0.87 13.08
CA LEU A 130 -1.96 2.18 13.52
C LEU A 130 -1.02 2.05 14.72
N ALA A 131 -1.42 1.32 15.75
CA ALA A 131 -0.63 1.14 16.97
C ALA A 131 0.73 0.48 16.67
N SER A 132 0.74 -0.59 15.88
CA SER A 132 1.98 -1.28 15.51
C SER A 132 2.88 -0.42 14.61
N SER A 133 2.30 0.33 13.66
CA SER A 133 3.04 1.21 12.76
C SER A 133 3.67 2.39 13.50
N LEU A 134 2.95 3.02 14.43
CA LEU A 134 3.49 4.06 15.31
C LEU A 134 4.57 3.52 16.24
N GLY A 135 4.35 2.35 16.84
CA GLY A 135 5.34 1.68 17.69
C GLY A 135 6.66 1.44 16.94
N ALA A 136 6.58 0.93 15.71
CA ALA A 136 7.76 0.72 14.87
C ALA A 136 8.43 2.04 14.45
N ALA A 137 7.65 3.04 14.04
CA ALA A 137 8.18 4.33 13.57
C ALA A 137 8.87 5.13 14.68
N LEU A 138 8.44 4.99 15.93
CA LEU A 138 8.99 5.72 17.09
C LEU A 138 10.07 4.92 17.84
N ALA A 139 10.34 3.68 17.45
CA ALA A 139 11.31 2.81 18.11
C ALA A 139 12.74 3.36 17.99
N ASP A 140 13.09 3.90 16.81
CA ASP A 140 14.39 4.50 16.54
C ASP A 140 14.48 5.88 17.20
N GLY A 141 15.45 6.04 18.10
CA GLY A 141 15.66 7.29 18.83
C GLY A 141 16.13 8.44 17.93
N GLU A 142 16.93 8.15 16.90
CA GLU A 142 17.49 9.17 16.01
C GLU A 142 16.42 9.75 15.07
N HIS A 143 15.48 8.93 14.61
CA HIS A 143 14.44 9.34 13.66
C HIS A 143 13.07 9.61 14.31
N ARG A 144 12.98 9.56 15.64
CA ARG A 144 11.71 9.69 16.38
C ARG A 144 11.00 11.02 16.11
N GLU A 145 11.73 12.13 16.13
CA GLU A 145 11.15 13.47 15.91
C GLU A 145 10.61 13.60 14.49
N ALA A 146 11.37 13.12 13.50
CA ALA A 146 10.93 13.09 12.10
C ALA A 146 9.68 12.23 11.90
N ALA A 147 9.59 11.07 12.56
CA ALA A 147 8.42 10.21 12.52
C ALA A 147 7.17 10.87 13.14
N LEU A 148 7.33 11.52 14.31
CA LEU A 148 6.25 12.27 14.95
C LEU A 148 5.75 13.41 14.07
N LEU A 149 6.67 14.19 13.52
CA LEU A 149 6.36 15.32 12.64
C LEU A 149 5.61 14.85 11.39
N THR A 150 6.08 13.76 10.76
CA THR A 150 5.39 13.13 9.61
C THR A 150 3.96 12.75 9.99
N PHE A 151 3.78 12.08 11.13
CA PHE A 151 2.45 11.64 11.59
C PHE A 151 1.52 12.81 11.87
N VAL A 152 1.96 13.81 12.62
CA VAL A 152 1.15 14.99 12.97
C VAL A 152 0.75 15.77 11.73
N VAL A 153 1.68 15.99 10.79
CA VAL A 153 1.36 16.69 9.54
C VAL A 153 0.38 15.86 8.71
N ALA A 154 0.56 14.55 8.59
CA ALA A 154 -0.37 13.68 7.85
C ALA A 154 -1.78 13.69 8.46
N ALA A 155 -1.88 13.68 9.79
CA ALA A 155 -3.16 13.69 10.53
C ALA A 155 -3.84 15.06 10.57
N SER A 156 -3.10 16.14 10.33
CA SER A 156 -3.60 17.52 10.48
C SER A 156 -4.67 17.94 9.47
N GLY A 157 -4.75 17.26 8.32
CA GLY A 157 -5.61 17.66 7.20
C GLY A 157 -5.20 18.98 6.52
N VAL A 158 -4.00 19.51 6.83
CA VAL A 158 -3.48 20.75 6.25
C VAL A 158 -3.40 20.65 4.73
N SER A 159 -3.79 21.74 4.05
CA SER A 159 -3.64 21.90 2.61
C SER A 159 -3.03 23.27 2.32
N ILE A 160 -1.79 23.30 1.83
CA ILE A 160 -1.04 24.53 1.53
C ILE A 160 -0.75 24.56 0.03
N ALA A 161 -0.98 25.70 -0.62
CA ALA A 161 -0.73 25.90 -2.05
C ALA A 161 -1.45 24.87 -2.97
N GLY A 162 -2.62 24.39 -2.55
CA GLY A 162 -3.37 23.35 -3.28
C GLY A 162 -2.76 21.94 -3.14
N LEU A 163 -1.80 21.77 -2.23
CA LEU A 163 -1.16 20.50 -1.90
C LEU A 163 -1.64 19.97 -0.56
N GLY A 164 -2.15 18.74 -0.54
CA GLY A 164 -2.68 18.08 0.64
C GLY A 164 -1.62 17.58 1.62
N ALA A 165 -2.08 17.25 2.83
CA ALA A 165 -1.26 16.83 3.97
C ALA A 165 -0.24 15.70 3.69
N PRO A 166 -0.53 14.64 2.89
CA PRO A 166 0.41 13.54 2.70
C PRO A 166 1.76 13.97 2.11
N LEU A 167 1.74 14.91 1.15
CA LEU A 167 2.98 15.40 0.54
C LEU A 167 3.79 16.23 1.53
N TRP A 168 3.13 17.11 2.28
CA TRP A 168 3.78 17.91 3.31
C TRP A 168 4.34 17.06 4.44
N ALA A 169 3.65 15.99 4.83
CA ALA A 169 4.12 15.04 5.82
C ALA A 169 5.44 14.40 5.40
N MET A 170 5.51 13.93 4.16
CA MET A 170 6.73 13.34 3.59
C MET A 170 7.89 14.35 3.53
N LEU A 171 7.62 15.58 3.09
CA LEU A 171 8.64 16.64 3.04
C LEU A 171 9.14 17.02 4.42
N ALA A 172 8.23 17.26 5.36
CA ALA A 172 8.56 17.69 6.70
C ALA A 172 9.38 16.60 7.43
N GLY A 173 8.94 15.34 7.35
CA GLY A 173 9.67 14.20 7.89
C GLY A 173 11.03 13.98 7.24
N GLY A 174 11.08 14.01 5.91
CA GLY A 174 12.33 13.83 5.16
C GLY A 174 13.36 14.91 5.43
N CYS A 175 12.94 16.18 5.54
CA CYS A 175 13.83 17.28 5.93
C CYS A 175 14.34 17.12 7.36
N CYS A 176 13.50 16.70 8.30
CA CYS A 176 13.89 16.50 9.69
C CYS A 176 14.82 15.28 9.87
N ALA A 177 14.64 14.22 9.09
CA ALA A 177 15.45 13.01 9.17
C ALA A 177 16.84 13.16 8.51
N GLY A 178 17.05 14.19 7.69
CA GLY A 178 18.33 14.50 7.05
C GLY A 178 19.19 15.52 7.81
N CYS A 179 18.74 15.99 8.97
CA CYS A 179 19.49 16.84 9.90
C CYS A 179 20.08 16.00 11.03
#